data_AF-A0A844Z9D4-F1
#
_entry.id   AF-A0A844Z9D4-F1
#
_cell.length_a   1.000
_cell.length_b   1.000
_cell.length_c   1.000
_cell.angle_alpha   90.00
_cell.angle_beta   90.00
_cell.angle_gamma   90.00
#
_symmetry.space_group_name_H-M   'P 1'
#
loop_
_entity.id
_entity.type
_entity.pdbx_description
1 polymer ?
#
loop_
_entity_poly.entity_id
_entity_poly.type
_entity_poly.pdbx_seq_one_letter_code
_entity_poly.pdbx_strand_id
1 'polypeptide(L)'
;MGIAFAASSAPTVARDAEKASMCLLEKGGAEATAVFVNLGSKGFVPTAAQMSAFNRAMASCEKRHGWTREQTFDAGAHTGFVLRFRQVDSASRAAGMTASRRAVLLEGATLFHRGPALRKEWPQFNGWLNRHTGVRFADFRKTSEFAFFDAYLGVLSSAHRFENS
;
A
#
# COMPACT_ATOMS: atom_id res chain seq x y z
N MET A 1 -28.07 -1.96 -26.08
CA MET A 1 -27.78 -0.86 -25.14
C MET A 1 -26.53 -1.23 -24.36
N GLY A 2 -25.39 -0.61 -24.67
CA GLY A 2 -24.11 -0.91 -24.04
C GLY A 2 -24.01 -0.20 -22.69
N ILE A 3 -23.75 -0.97 -21.63
CA ILE A 3 -23.45 -0.42 -20.31
C ILE A 3 -22.01 0.09 -20.38
N ALA A 4 -21.86 1.40 -20.57
CA ALA A 4 -20.59 2.06 -20.33
C ALA A 4 -20.30 1.94 -18.83
N PHE A 5 -19.36 1.05 -18.48
CA PHE A 5 -18.75 1.06 -17.17
C PHE A 5 -18.15 2.45 -16.98
N ALA A 6 -18.78 3.25 -16.12
CA ALA A 6 -18.16 4.44 -15.58
C ALA A 6 -16.83 3.98 -14.98
N ALA A 7 -15.74 4.25 -15.72
CA ALA A 7 -14.41 4.23 -15.19
C ALA A 7 -14.45 5.24 -14.04
N SER A 8 -14.66 4.75 -12.83
CA SER A 8 -14.44 5.49 -11.61
C SER A 8 -13.04 6.07 -11.77
N SER A 9 -12.99 7.38 -11.99
CA SER A 9 -11.76 8.13 -12.07
C SER A 9 -11.12 8.01 -10.70
N ALA A 10 -10.35 6.94 -10.49
CA ALA A 10 -9.38 6.89 -9.42
C ALA A 10 -8.66 8.24 -9.46
N PRO A 11 -8.52 8.94 -8.32
CA PRO A 11 -7.87 10.24 -8.28
C PRO A 11 -6.60 10.18 -9.11
N THR A 12 -6.29 11.24 -9.87
CA THR A 12 -5.11 11.30 -10.78
C THR A 12 -3.83 10.77 -10.10
N VAL A 13 -3.78 10.91 -8.77
CA VAL A 13 -2.68 10.46 -7.91
C VAL A 13 -2.62 8.95 -7.67
N ALA A 14 -3.74 8.23 -7.59
CA ALA A 14 -3.74 6.76 -7.59
C ALA A 14 -3.14 6.22 -8.89
N ARG A 15 -3.38 6.90 -10.03
CA ARG A 15 -2.76 6.56 -11.31
C ARG A 15 -1.27 6.87 -11.33
N ASP A 16 -0.80 7.93 -10.66
CA ASP A 16 0.62 8.28 -10.66
C ASP A 16 1.45 7.44 -9.69
N ALA A 17 0.90 7.09 -8.52
CA ALA A 17 1.51 6.13 -7.59
C ALA A 17 1.58 4.71 -8.18
N GLU A 18 0.56 4.31 -8.93
CA GLU A 18 0.53 3.03 -9.66
C GLU A 18 1.52 3.03 -10.83
N LYS A 19 1.58 4.10 -11.64
CA LYS A 19 2.61 4.26 -12.70
C LYS A 19 4.03 4.24 -12.14
N ALA A 20 4.24 4.88 -10.98
CA ALA A 20 5.53 4.92 -10.32
C ALA A 20 5.96 3.55 -9.82
N SER A 21 5.03 2.83 -9.19
CA SER A 21 5.24 1.46 -8.78
C SER A 21 5.52 0.54 -9.97
N MET A 22 4.80 0.70 -11.08
CA MET A 22 5.05 -0.09 -12.28
C MET A 22 6.42 0.20 -12.90
N CYS A 23 6.82 1.46 -13.02
CA CYS A 23 8.14 1.80 -13.57
C CYS A 23 9.27 1.20 -12.73
N LEU A 24 9.19 1.33 -11.40
CA LEU A 24 10.22 0.84 -10.49
C LEU A 24 10.28 -0.69 -10.45
N LEU A 25 9.13 -1.36 -10.56
CA LEU A 25 9.04 -2.82 -10.65
C LEU A 25 9.55 -3.37 -11.98
N GLU A 26 9.24 -2.70 -13.09
CA GLU A 26 9.71 -3.08 -14.44
C GLU A 26 11.24 -2.98 -14.57
N LYS A 27 11.87 -2.00 -13.91
CA LYS A 27 13.30 -1.72 -14.07
C LYS A 27 14.19 -2.33 -12.98
N GLY A 28 13.60 -2.70 -11.84
CA GLY A 28 14.34 -3.03 -10.63
C GLY A 28 14.74 -4.49 -10.46
N GLY A 29 14.02 -5.42 -11.08
CA GLY A 29 14.25 -6.85 -10.88
C GLY A 29 14.11 -7.28 -9.41
N ALA A 30 14.61 -8.47 -9.08
CA ALA A 30 14.51 -9.02 -7.73
C ALA A 30 15.38 -8.23 -6.72
N GLU A 31 16.53 -7.72 -7.15
CA GLU A 31 17.46 -7.01 -6.26
C GLU A 31 16.93 -5.64 -5.82
N ALA A 32 16.35 -4.83 -6.70
CA ALA A 32 15.74 -3.56 -6.29
C ALA A 32 14.45 -3.80 -5.50
N THR A 33 13.67 -4.84 -5.86
CA THR A 33 12.47 -5.25 -5.12
C THR A 33 12.79 -5.52 -3.66
N ALA A 34 13.90 -6.20 -3.37
CA ALA A 34 14.37 -6.44 -2.00
C ALA A 34 14.65 -5.12 -1.25
N VAL A 35 15.20 -4.11 -1.93
CA VAL A 35 15.40 -2.77 -1.34
C VAL A 35 14.07 -2.07 -1.10
N PHE A 36 13.16 -2.02 -2.10
CA PHE A 36 11.85 -1.37 -1.95
C PHE A 36 11.04 -1.95 -0.79
N VAL A 37 11.00 -3.28 -0.65
CA VAL A 37 10.32 -3.99 0.45
C VAL A 37 10.97 -3.74 1.81
N ASN A 38 12.19 -3.25 1.86
CA ASN A 38 12.90 -2.99 3.12
C ASN A 38 13.29 -1.52 3.34
N LEU A 39 12.80 -0.61 2.49
CA LEU A 39 12.93 0.83 2.71
C LEU A 39 12.35 1.20 4.07
N GLY A 40 13.19 1.80 4.93
CA GLY A 40 12.84 2.22 6.29
C GLY A 40 12.81 1.10 7.35
N SER A 41 13.09 -0.16 6.98
CA SER A 41 13.17 -1.27 7.94
C SER A 41 14.43 -1.15 8.81
N LYS A 42 14.28 -1.20 10.13
CA LYS A 42 15.41 -1.25 11.06
C LYS A 42 16.19 -2.56 10.86
N GLY A 43 17.50 -2.46 10.57
CA GLY A 43 18.40 -3.61 10.46
C GLY A 43 18.56 -4.22 9.06
N PHE A 44 17.86 -3.70 8.04
CA PHE A 44 18.13 -4.09 6.66
C PHE A 44 19.33 -3.33 6.11
N VAL A 45 20.37 -4.06 5.69
CA VAL A 45 21.53 -3.51 5.00
C VAL A 45 21.56 -4.10 3.58
N PRO A 46 21.27 -3.30 2.54
CA PRO A 46 21.27 -3.79 1.18
C PRO A 46 22.70 -4.11 0.71
N THR A 47 22.84 -5.18 -0.07
CA THR A 47 24.11 -5.51 -0.73
C THR A 47 24.46 -4.46 -1.80
N ALA A 48 25.72 -4.42 -2.23
CA ALA A 48 26.14 -3.52 -3.30
C ALA A 48 25.34 -3.74 -4.60
N ALA A 49 25.02 -5.00 -4.93
CA ALA A 49 24.21 -5.35 -6.09
C ALA A 49 22.77 -4.82 -5.96
N GLN A 50 22.17 -4.95 -4.78
CA GLN A 50 20.83 -4.43 -4.46
C GLN A 50 20.77 -2.91 -4.55
N MET A 51 21.75 -2.20 -3.98
CA MET A 51 21.81 -0.73 -4.11
C MET A 51 22.04 -0.28 -5.54
N SER A 52 22.86 -1.00 -6.30
CA SER A 52 23.11 -0.70 -7.71
C SER A 52 21.84 -0.86 -8.55
N ALA A 53 21.11 -1.96 -8.36
CA ALA A 53 19.84 -2.20 -9.04
C ALA A 53 18.77 -1.17 -8.65
N PHE A 54 18.66 -0.86 -7.36
CA PHE A 54 17.77 0.18 -6.86
C PHE A 54 18.07 1.54 -7.50
N ASN A 55 19.33 1.99 -7.49
CA ASN A 55 19.70 3.27 -8.07
C ASN A 55 19.45 3.34 -9.58
N ARG A 56 19.70 2.25 -10.32
CA ARG A 56 19.37 2.18 -11.75
C ARG A 56 17.88 2.29 -12.01
N ALA A 57 17.05 1.59 -11.24
CA ALA A 57 15.60 1.65 -11.37
C ALA A 57 15.09 3.07 -11.11
N MET A 58 15.57 3.68 -10.04
CA MET A 58 15.23 5.06 -9.67
C MET A 58 15.61 6.05 -10.77
N ALA A 59 16.87 6.05 -11.23
CA ALA A 59 17.33 6.95 -12.29
C ALA A 59 16.60 6.74 -13.62
N SER A 60 16.23 5.49 -13.93
CA SER A 60 15.45 5.17 -15.13
C SER A 60 14.05 5.80 -15.07
N CYS A 61 13.40 5.75 -13.90
CA CYS A 61 12.08 6.32 -13.69
C CYS A 61 12.09 7.85 -13.59
N GLU A 62 13.11 8.44 -12.95
CA GLU A 62 13.38 9.88 -12.97
C GLU A 62 13.42 10.41 -14.40
N LYS A 63 14.24 9.78 -15.27
CA LYS A 63 14.36 10.18 -16.67
C LYS A 63 13.08 9.98 -17.47
N ARG A 64 12.36 8.87 -17.25
CA ARG A 64 11.14 8.53 -18.00
C ARG A 64 9.99 9.48 -17.70
N HIS A 65 9.86 9.89 -16.45
CA HIS A 65 8.71 10.66 -15.97
C HIS A 65 9.03 12.13 -15.68
N GLY A 66 10.29 12.55 -15.81
CA GLY A 66 10.72 13.91 -15.46
C GLY A 66 10.61 14.18 -13.95
N TRP A 67 10.70 13.15 -13.12
CA TRP A 67 10.58 13.27 -11.67
C TRP A 67 11.87 13.75 -11.04
N THR A 68 11.71 14.47 -9.92
CA THR A 68 12.82 14.74 -9.02
C THR A 68 13.25 13.46 -8.29
N ARG A 69 14.45 13.49 -7.71
CA ARG A 69 14.95 12.39 -6.86
C ARG A 69 14.02 12.11 -5.68
N GLU A 70 13.45 13.17 -5.09
CA GLU A 70 12.54 13.10 -3.97
C GLU A 70 11.22 12.44 -4.35
N GLN A 71 10.58 12.88 -5.45
CA GLN A 71 9.36 12.25 -5.98
C GLN A 71 9.56 10.77 -6.27
N THR A 72 10.72 10.41 -6.83
CA THR A 72 11.05 9.01 -7.13
C THR A 72 11.29 8.20 -5.85
N PHE A 73 11.82 8.83 -4.79
CA PHE A 73 12.01 8.18 -3.49
C PHE A 73 10.68 7.92 -2.78
N ASP A 74 9.77 8.88 -2.79
CA ASP A 74 8.41 8.72 -2.26
C ASP A 74 7.64 7.63 -3.02
N ALA A 75 7.77 7.61 -4.36
CA ALA A 75 7.27 6.53 -5.20
C ALA A 75 7.87 5.16 -4.83
N GLY A 76 9.18 5.09 -4.59
CA GLY A 76 9.86 3.87 -4.14
C GLY A 76 9.36 3.39 -2.78
N ALA A 77 9.14 4.31 -1.84
CA ALA A 77 8.56 4.00 -0.54
C ALA A 77 7.13 3.46 -0.67
N HIS A 78 6.29 4.10 -1.49
CA HIS A 78 4.93 3.60 -1.79
C HIS A 78 4.96 2.22 -2.44
N THR A 79 5.85 2.01 -3.43
CA THR A 79 6.06 0.70 -4.07
C THR A 79 6.39 -0.39 -3.05
N GLY A 80 7.21 -0.07 -2.05
CA GLY A 80 7.51 -0.95 -0.92
C GLY A 80 6.27 -1.38 -0.14
N PHE A 81 5.35 -0.46 0.17
CA PHE A 81 4.08 -0.80 0.83
C PHE A 81 3.18 -1.66 -0.05
N VAL A 82 3.08 -1.36 -1.35
CA VAL A 82 2.30 -2.16 -2.31
C VAL A 82 2.82 -3.59 -2.37
N LEU A 83 4.14 -3.78 -2.42
CA LEU A 83 4.74 -5.11 -2.47
C LEU A 83 4.53 -5.91 -1.18
N ARG A 84 4.70 -5.27 -0.02
CA ARG A 84 4.42 -5.89 1.29
C ARG A 84 2.94 -6.29 1.38
N PHE A 85 2.03 -5.42 0.96
CA PHE A 85 0.60 -5.73 0.93
C PHE A 85 0.29 -6.91 0.00
N ARG A 86 0.89 -6.99 -1.21
CA ARG A 86 0.72 -8.14 -2.11
C ARG A 86 1.20 -9.45 -1.48
N GLN A 87 2.31 -9.43 -0.75
CA GLN A 87 2.81 -10.61 -0.01
C GLN A 87 1.81 -11.04 1.07
N VAL A 88 1.30 -10.09 1.86
CA VAL A 88 0.30 -10.37 2.90
C VAL A 88 -1.05 -10.82 2.33
N ASP A 89 -1.51 -10.24 1.20
CA ASP A 89 -2.71 -10.70 0.50
C ASP A 89 -2.56 -12.15 0.08
N SER A 90 -1.47 -12.49 -0.62
CA SER A 90 -1.16 -13.86 -1.03
C SER A 90 -1.16 -14.84 0.15
N ALA A 91 -0.46 -14.49 1.24
CA ALA A 91 -0.43 -15.30 2.46
C ALA A 91 -1.82 -15.46 3.10
N SER A 92 -2.62 -14.40 3.10
CA SER A 92 -4.00 -14.43 3.62
C SER A 92 -4.91 -15.33 2.77
N ARG A 93 -4.73 -15.34 1.44
CA ARG A 93 -5.46 -16.27 0.56
C ARG A 93 -5.07 -17.72 0.83
N ALA A 94 -3.77 -17.98 0.96
CA ALA A 94 -3.24 -19.31 1.29
C ALA A 94 -3.72 -19.79 2.66
N ALA A 95 -3.91 -18.88 3.62
CA ALA A 95 -4.48 -19.16 4.93
C ALA A 95 -6.02 -19.33 4.93
N GLY A 96 -6.67 -19.30 3.76
CA GLY A 96 -8.11 -19.54 3.62
C GLY A 96 -9.00 -18.32 3.82
N MET A 97 -8.45 -17.10 3.91
CA MET A 97 -9.27 -15.89 3.99
C MET A 97 -10.11 -15.75 2.72
N THR A 98 -11.42 -15.58 2.88
CA THR A 98 -12.35 -15.48 1.73
C THR A 98 -12.23 -14.13 1.03
N ALA A 99 -12.67 -14.07 -0.23
CA ALA A 99 -12.69 -12.81 -0.99
C ALA A 99 -13.59 -11.76 -0.33
N SER A 100 -14.74 -12.18 0.20
CA SER A 100 -15.64 -11.29 0.94
C SER A 100 -15.00 -10.77 2.23
N ARG A 101 -14.25 -11.62 2.95
CA ARG A 101 -13.54 -11.19 4.15
C ARG A 101 -12.46 -10.16 3.84
N ARG A 102 -11.66 -10.40 2.79
CA ARG A 102 -10.69 -9.40 2.31
C ARG A 102 -11.35 -8.08 1.94
N ALA A 103 -12.47 -8.10 1.22
CA ALA A 103 -13.19 -6.88 0.84
C ALA A 103 -13.61 -6.05 2.06
N VAL A 104 -14.14 -6.70 3.10
CA VAL A 104 -14.45 -6.07 4.38
C VAL A 104 -13.21 -5.44 5.01
N LEU A 105 -12.07 -6.15 5.05
CA LEU A 105 -10.85 -5.61 5.64
C LEU A 105 -10.30 -4.40 4.87
N LEU A 106 -10.38 -4.41 3.53
CA LEU A 106 -10.00 -3.28 2.68
C LEU A 106 -10.89 -2.06 2.92
N GLU A 107 -12.20 -2.26 3.01
CA GLU A 107 -13.16 -1.21 3.33
C GLU A 107 -12.89 -0.62 4.72
N GLY A 108 -12.68 -1.49 5.71
CA GLY A 108 -12.37 -1.08 7.08
C GLY A 108 -11.10 -0.26 7.17
N ALA A 109 -10.04 -0.66 6.48
CA ALA A 109 -8.79 0.11 6.43
C ALA A 109 -8.99 1.44 5.70
N THR A 110 -9.81 1.50 4.66
CA THR A 110 -10.16 2.76 3.98
C THR A 110 -10.92 3.70 4.90
N LEU A 111 -11.92 3.20 5.63
CA LEU A 111 -12.67 3.96 6.64
C LEU A 111 -11.75 4.44 7.77
N PHE A 112 -10.85 3.57 8.23
CA PHE A 112 -9.86 3.89 9.23
C PHE A 112 -8.80 4.88 8.74
N HIS A 113 -8.46 4.89 7.46
CA HIS A 113 -7.52 5.87 6.92
C HIS A 113 -8.18 7.26 6.81
N ARG A 114 -9.47 7.30 6.44
CA ARG A 114 -10.24 8.54 6.27
C ARG A 114 -10.74 9.15 7.59
N GLY A 115 -11.17 8.32 8.53
CA GLY A 115 -11.91 8.73 9.75
C GLY A 115 -11.12 9.33 10.94
N PRO A 116 -9.82 9.10 11.16
CA PRO A 116 -9.12 9.59 12.36
C PRO A 116 -8.86 11.10 12.38
N ALA A 117 -9.12 11.82 11.28
CA ALA A 117 -9.07 13.28 11.28
C ALA A 117 -10.05 13.91 12.29
N LEU A 118 -11.05 13.16 12.78
CA LEU A 118 -11.93 13.59 13.86
C LEU A 118 -12.13 12.43 14.85
N ARG A 119 -11.48 12.47 16.03
CA ARG A 119 -11.70 11.54 17.17
C ARG A 119 -13.20 11.27 17.47
N LYS A 120 -14.10 12.15 17.02
CA LYS A 120 -15.56 12.06 17.12
C LYS A 120 -16.17 10.87 16.37
N GLU A 121 -15.53 10.36 15.31
CA GLU A 121 -16.06 9.25 14.50
C GLU A 121 -15.55 7.87 14.96
N TRP A 122 -14.68 7.82 15.97
CA TRP A 122 -14.14 6.58 16.53
C TRP A 122 -15.21 5.59 17.04
N PRO A 123 -16.31 6.03 17.66
CA PRO A 123 -17.42 5.13 18.01
C PRO A 123 -18.09 4.50 16.78
N GLN A 124 -18.21 5.26 15.68
CA GLN A 124 -18.84 4.78 14.45
C GLN A 124 -17.97 3.73 13.75
N PHE A 125 -16.66 3.98 13.66
CA PHE A 125 -15.71 2.98 13.16
C PHE A 125 -15.72 1.70 14.01
N ASN A 126 -15.67 1.81 15.35
CA ASN A 126 -15.73 0.63 16.21
C ASN A 126 -17.07 -0.13 16.09
N GLY A 127 -18.19 0.59 15.94
CA GLY A 127 -19.49 -0.01 15.71
C GLY A 127 -19.57 -0.74 14.37
N TRP A 128 -19.06 -0.13 13.30
CA TRP A 128 -18.91 -0.77 11.99
C TRP A 128 -18.03 -2.02 12.09
N LEU A 129 -16.83 -1.89 12.68
CA LEU A 129 -15.88 -2.99 12.79
C LEU A 129 -16.47 -4.15 13.57
N ASN A 130 -17.12 -3.89 14.71
CA ASN A 130 -17.75 -4.94 15.50
C ASN A 130 -18.86 -5.68 14.74
N ARG A 131 -19.69 -5.00 13.95
CA ARG A 131 -20.70 -5.66 13.11
C ARG A 131 -20.10 -6.59 12.07
N HIS A 132 -18.93 -6.24 11.55
CA HIS A 132 -18.28 -7.00 10.47
C HIS A 132 -17.30 -8.06 10.97
N THR A 133 -16.66 -7.87 12.12
CA THR A 133 -15.59 -8.75 12.63
C THR A 133 -15.92 -9.39 13.97
N GLY A 134 -16.99 -8.97 14.64
CA GLY A 134 -17.36 -9.42 15.99
C GLY A 134 -16.53 -8.77 17.11
N VAL A 135 -15.51 -7.96 16.79
CA VAL A 135 -14.58 -7.40 17.78
C VAL A 135 -14.36 -5.89 17.59
N ARG A 136 -13.97 -5.22 18.68
CA ARG A 136 -13.60 -3.80 18.65
C ARG A 136 -12.16 -3.64 18.17
N PHE A 137 -11.77 -2.44 17.76
CA PHE A 137 -10.45 -2.21 17.16
C PHE A 137 -9.29 -2.66 18.06
N ALA A 138 -9.39 -2.44 19.37
CA ALA A 138 -8.36 -2.84 20.34
C ALA A 138 -8.07 -4.34 20.33
N ASP A 139 -9.10 -5.17 20.11
CA ASP A 139 -8.97 -6.63 20.06
C ASP A 139 -8.74 -7.12 18.63
N PHE A 140 -9.30 -6.44 17.63
CA PHE A 140 -9.02 -6.70 16.23
C PHE A 140 -7.51 -6.67 15.95
N ARG A 141 -6.77 -5.73 16.56
CA ARG A 141 -5.29 -5.62 16.47
C ARG A 141 -4.52 -6.87 16.87
N LYS A 142 -5.15 -7.77 17.63
CA LYS A 142 -4.54 -9.02 18.12
C LYS A 142 -4.89 -10.22 17.23
N THR A 143 -5.74 -10.03 16.23
CA THR A 143 -6.16 -11.10 15.31
C THR A 143 -5.14 -11.27 14.18
N SER A 144 -5.11 -12.46 13.57
CA SER A 144 -4.30 -12.73 12.38
C SER A 144 -4.69 -11.87 11.17
N GLU A 145 -5.95 -11.42 11.12
CA GLU A 145 -6.48 -10.57 10.05
C GLU A 145 -5.97 -9.13 10.10
N PHE A 146 -5.48 -8.69 11.26
CA PHE A 146 -4.93 -7.35 11.41
C PHE A 146 -3.72 -7.12 10.52
N ALA A 147 -2.90 -8.14 10.28
CA ALA A 147 -1.74 -8.01 9.39
C ALA A 147 -2.15 -7.59 7.97
N PHE A 148 -3.25 -8.14 7.45
CA PHE A 148 -3.81 -7.76 6.15
C PHE A 148 -4.34 -6.33 6.14
N PHE A 149 -5.10 -5.97 7.18
CA PHE A 149 -5.64 -4.62 7.36
C PHE A 149 -4.54 -3.55 7.47
N ASP A 150 -3.54 -3.80 8.31
CA ASP A 150 -2.42 -2.88 8.57
C ASP A 150 -1.52 -2.71 7.34
N ALA A 151 -1.25 -3.80 6.62
CA ALA A 151 -0.49 -3.73 5.38
C ALA A 151 -1.19 -2.85 4.33
N TYR A 152 -2.52 -2.94 4.22
CA TYR A 152 -3.28 -2.06 3.32
C TYR A 152 -3.35 -0.61 3.81
N LEU A 153 -3.44 -0.38 5.13
CA LEU A 153 -3.30 0.97 5.70
C LEU A 153 -1.97 1.64 5.34
N GLY A 154 -0.88 0.88 5.30
CA GLY A 154 0.42 1.37 4.84
C GLY A 154 0.40 1.84 3.37
N VAL A 155 -0.34 1.14 2.51
CA VAL A 155 -0.55 1.54 1.10
C VAL A 155 -1.32 2.85 1.03
N LEU A 156 -2.43 2.97 1.76
CA LEU A 156 -3.25 4.19 1.79
C LEU A 156 -2.46 5.40 2.32
N SER A 157 -1.73 5.21 3.42
CA SER A 157 -0.95 6.28 4.08
C SER A 157 0.26 6.73 3.27
N SER A 158 0.83 5.84 2.45
CA SER A 158 1.93 6.22 1.53
C SER A 158 1.41 6.91 0.28
N ALA A 159 0.25 6.50 -0.25
CA ALA A 159 -0.41 7.22 -1.34
C ALA A 159 -0.77 8.65 -0.92
N HIS A 160 -1.32 8.84 0.28
CA HIS A 160 -1.68 10.18 0.77
C HIS A 160 -0.47 11.10 1.00
N ARG A 161 0.70 10.56 1.35
CA ARG A 161 1.93 11.36 1.43
C ARG A 161 2.35 11.83 0.05
N PHE A 162 2.37 10.92 -0.93
CA PHE A 162 2.67 11.24 -2.32
C PHE A 162 1.70 12.27 -2.94
N GLU A 163 0.44 12.32 -2.47
CA GLU A 163 -0.55 13.34 -2.86
C GLU A 163 -0.22 14.76 -2.38
N ASN A 164 0.55 14.90 -1.32
CA ASN A 164 0.83 16.19 -0.66
C ASN A 164 2.33 16.58 -0.68
N SER A 165 3.17 15.82 -1.40
CA SER A 165 4.57 16.13 -1.70
C SER A 165 4.68 17.01 -2.95
#